data_AF-A0A9E1RGJ3-F1
#
_entry.id   AF-A0A9E1RGJ3-F1
#
_cell.length_a   1.000
_cell.length_b   1.000
_cell.length_c   1.000
_cell.angle_alpha   90.00
_cell.angle_beta   90.00
_cell.angle_gamma   90.00
#
_symmetry.space_group_name_H-M   'P 1'
#
loop_
_entity.id
_entity.type
_entity.pdbx_description
1 polymer ?
#
loop_
_entity_poly.entity_id
_entity_poly.type
_entity_poly.pdbx_seq_one_letter_code
_entity_poly.pdbx_strand_id
1 'polypeptide(L)'
;MTQSRRQFKALLTGDARSRVLRSPQAKVFSEGVAQGKITGGCLTLLCRSLKTPYEVNTRNRILLIEDVSEPLYRIDGMLWQLKNAGKFKGVRGIIFGEMVNCRSQRKGDGTIEDIYADLFPNPGFPILTHCPIGHGKEVWTLPLETSAILDSTSKSLELKNCGVKQVSRA
;
A
#
# COMPACT_ATOMS: atom_id res chain seq x y z
N MET A 1 -14.22 -10.37 -6.76
CA MET A 1 -14.49 -9.95 -5.37
C MET A 1 -14.86 -11.08 -4.41
N THR A 2 -14.86 -12.36 -4.82
CA THR A 2 -15.26 -13.45 -3.91
C THR A 2 -14.24 -13.65 -2.79
N GLN A 3 -12.95 -13.54 -3.12
CA GLN A 3 -11.86 -13.72 -2.16
C GLN A 3 -11.83 -12.55 -1.17
N SER A 4 -12.01 -11.32 -1.65
CA SER A 4 -12.12 -10.12 -0.82
C SER A 4 -13.24 -10.19 0.19
N ARG A 5 -14.46 -10.58 -0.24
CA ARG A 5 -15.60 -10.70 0.68
C ARG A 5 -15.35 -11.73 1.79
N ARG A 6 -14.73 -12.86 1.44
CA ARG A 6 -14.35 -13.89 2.41
C ARG A 6 -13.31 -13.37 3.41
N GLN A 7 -12.27 -12.72 2.90
CA GLN A 7 -11.19 -12.15 3.72
C GLN A 7 -11.69 -11.03 4.63
N PHE A 8 -12.54 -10.13 4.12
CA PHE A 8 -13.22 -9.09 4.89
C PHE A 8 -14.02 -9.68 6.06
N LYS A 9 -14.90 -10.65 5.78
CA LYS A 9 -15.72 -11.31 6.81
C LYS A 9 -14.85 -11.96 7.88
N ALA A 10 -13.81 -12.68 7.47
CA ALA A 10 -12.94 -13.39 8.38
C ALA A 10 -12.16 -12.44 9.32
N LEU A 11 -11.62 -11.33 8.79
CA LEU A 11 -10.97 -10.31 9.61
C LEU A 11 -11.95 -9.66 10.59
N LEU A 12 -13.16 -9.30 10.14
CA LEU A 12 -14.18 -8.73 11.02
C LEU A 12 -14.60 -9.67 12.14
N THR A 13 -14.60 -10.99 11.91
CA THR A 13 -14.92 -11.99 12.94
C THR A 13 -13.70 -12.42 13.77
N GLY A 14 -12.52 -11.82 13.55
CA GLY A 14 -11.32 -12.11 14.32
C GLY A 14 -10.61 -13.42 13.97
N ASP A 15 -10.85 -13.99 12.79
CA ASP A 15 -10.19 -15.21 12.34
C ASP A 15 -8.70 -14.97 12.05
N ALA A 16 -7.84 -15.55 12.90
CA ALA A 16 -6.39 -15.42 12.82
C ALA A 16 -5.79 -15.93 11.51
N ARG A 17 -6.46 -16.85 10.79
CA ARG A 17 -5.97 -17.41 9.52
C ARG A 17 -5.98 -16.39 8.38
N SER A 18 -6.77 -15.33 8.51
CA SER A 18 -6.90 -14.28 7.48
C SER A 18 -5.95 -13.11 7.68
N ARG A 19 -4.99 -13.23 8.61
CA ARG A 19 -3.99 -12.19 8.91
C ARG A 19 -2.82 -12.18 7.94
N VAL A 20 -2.55 -13.27 7.24
CA VAL A 20 -1.45 -13.36 6.27
C VAL A 20 -1.99 -13.16 4.87
N LEU A 21 -1.62 -12.05 4.26
CA LEU A 21 -2.06 -11.65 2.93
C LEU A 21 -0.91 -11.90 1.97
N ARG A 22 -1.17 -12.60 0.87
CA ARG A 22 -0.18 -12.92 -0.17
C ARG A 22 -0.74 -12.62 -1.53
N SER A 23 0.12 -12.14 -2.43
CA SER A 23 -0.25 -11.90 -3.82
C SER A 23 0.84 -12.44 -4.74
N PRO A 24 0.53 -13.49 -5.53
CA PRO A 24 1.43 -13.95 -6.58
C PRO A 24 1.69 -12.89 -7.66
N GLN A 25 0.71 -12.01 -7.91
CA GLN A 25 0.80 -10.94 -8.91
C GLN A 25 1.69 -9.77 -8.46
N ALA A 26 1.95 -9.64 -7.16
CA ALA A 26 2.83 -8.60 -6.66
C ALA A 26 4.23 -8.75 -7.26
N LYS A 27 4.84 -7.62 -7.61
CA LYS A 27 6.23 -7.57 -8.06
C LYS A 27 7.09 -6.96 -6.96
N VAL A 28 8.30 -7.49 -6.81
CA VAL A 28 9.29 -6.95 -5.89
C VAL A 28 10.03 -5.83 -6.62
N PHE A 29 9.91 -4.60 -6.14
CA PHE A 29 10.70 -3.47 -6.62
C PHE A 29 11.95 -3.27 -5.76
N SER A 30 11.84 -3.51 -4.45
CA SER A 30 12.95 -3.49 -3.51
C SER A 30 12.79 -4.62 -2.50
N GLU A 31 13.88 -5.33 -2.23
CA GLU A 31 13.92 -6.45 -1.29
C GLU A 31 14.00 -5.99 0.17
N GLY A 32 13.56 -6.85 1.08
CA GLY A 32 13.70 -6.68 2.51
C GLY A 32 12.50 -7.14 3.32
N VAL A 33 12.62 -6.98 4.63
CA VAL A 33 11.57 -7.23 5.60
C VAL A 33 11.41 -5.99 6.48
N ALA A 34 10.17 -5.59 6.71
CA ALA A 34 9.86 -4.41 7.48
C ALA A 34 8.71 -4.67 8.44
N GLN A 35 8.83 -4.12 9.65
CA GLN A 35 7.74 -4.10 10.62
C GLN A 35 7.32 -2.67 10.89
N GLY A 36 6.00 -2.47 10.96
CA GLY A 36 5.42 -1.17 11.27
C GLY A 36 3.90 -1.25 11.27
N LYS A 37 3.24 -0.21 11.75
CA LYS A 37 1.79 -0.08 11.54
C LYS A 37 1.51 0.25 10.08
N ILE A 38 0.40 -0.24 9.55
CA ILE A 38 -0.06 0.10 8.20
C ILE A 38 -0.76 1.46 8.19
N THR A 39 -0.51 2.25 7.16
CA THR A 39 -1.15 3.55 6.90
C THR A 39 -1.23 3.79 5.39
N GLY A 40 -1.95 4.80 4.93
CA GLY A 40 -2.01 5.16 3.51
C GLY A 40 -3.39 5.02 2.89
N GLY A 41 -3.44 4.69 1.59
CA GLY A 41 -4.66 4.56 0.79
C GLY A 41 -4.54 5.27 -0.56
N CYS A 42 -5.62 5.90 -1.00
CA CYS A 42 -5.71 6.63 -2.26
C CYS A 42 -4.70 7.80 -2.32
N LEU A 43 -3.79 7.78 -3.31
CA LEU A 43 -2.72 8.76 -3.51
C LEU A 43 -3.24 10.20 -3.58
N THR A 44 -4.32 10.40 -4.33
CA THR A 44 -5.01 11.69 -4.40
C THR A 44 -5.44 12.19 -3.03
N LEU A 45 -6.00 11.33 -2.18
CA LEU A 45 -6.42 11.71 -0.82
C LEU A 45 -5.22 11.94 0.11
N LEU A 46 -4.14 11.17 -0.03
CA LEU A 46 -2.90 11.39 0.72
C LEU A 46 -2.35 12.79 0.43
N CYS A 47 -2.30 13.20 -0.85
CA CYS A 47 -1.87 14.54 -1.23
C CYS A 47 -2.80 15.63 -0.71
N ARG A 48 -4.12 15.41 -0.77
CA ARG A 48 -5.13 16.35 -0.24
C ARG A 48 -5.10 16.49 1.28
N SER A 49 -4.55 15.52 2.00
CA SER A 49 -4.40 15.58 3.46
C SER A 49 -3.26 16.49 3.91
N LEU A 50 -2.30 16.82 3.04
CA LEU A 50 -1.09 17.56 3.41
C LEU A 50 -1.41 18.94 3.97
N LYS A 51 -0.73 19.30 5.08
CA LYS A 51 -0.92 20.53 5.86
C LYS A 51 -2.31 20.73 6.46
N THR A 52 -3.10 19.66 6.58
CA THR A 52 -4.38 19.67 7.30
C THR A 52 -4.23 18.97 8.67
N PRO A 53 -5.19 19.13 9.60
CA PRO A 53 -5.21 18.35 10.84
C PRO A 53 -5.29 16.83 10.63
N TYR A 54 -5.64 16.38 9.42
CA TYR A 54 -5.76 14.98 9.04
C TYR A 54 -4.59 14.47 8.20
N GLU A 55 -3.49 15.24 8.16
CA GLU A 55 -2.29 14.90 7.40
C GLU A 55 -1.77 13.50 7.74
N VAL A 56 -1.55 12.68 6.71
CA VAL A 56 -1.09 11.31 6.89
C VAL A 56 0.26 11.26 7.63
N ASN A 57 0.33 10.41 8.66
CA ASN A 57 1.59 10.09 9.34
C ASN A 57 2.18 8.81 8.76
N THR A 58 3.28 8.95 8.04
CA THR A 58 3.97 7.86 7.34
C THR A 58 5.25 7.41 8.04
N ARG A 59 5.70 8.14 9.07
CA ARG A 59 6.97 7.86 9.75
C ARG A 59 6.86 6.61 10.61
N ASN A 60 7.82 5.70 10.49
CA ASN A 60 7.81 4.38 11.14
C ASN A 60 6.58 3.53 10.77
N ARG A 61 6.05 3.68 9.54
CA ARG A 61 4.88 2.96 9.03
C ARG A 61 5.22 2.17 7.77
N ILE A 62 4.38 1.18 7.48
CA ILE A 62 4.27 0.56 6.15
C ILE A 62 3.20 1.36 5.39
N LEU A 63 3.60 2.00 4.30
CA LEU A 63 2.76 2.94 3.55
C LEU A 63 2.11 2.24 2.37
N LEU A 64 0.78 2.27 2.33
CA LEU A 64 -0.05 1.79 1.23
C LEU A 64 -0.33 2.95 0.27
N ILE A 65 -0.13 2.75 -1.03
CA ILE A 65 -0.45 3.76 -2.05
C ILE A 65 -1.18 3.08 -3.19
N GLU A 66 -2.36 3.58 -3.51
CA GLU A 66 -3.15 3.15 -4.67
C GLU A 66 -3.87 4.35 -5.27
N ASP A 67 -4.30 4.24 -6.53
CA ASP A 67 -5.26 5.18 -7.11
C ASP A 67 -5.94 4.49 -8.31
N VAL A 68 -6.93 5.16 -8.91
CA VAL A 68 -7.69 4.64 -10.04
C VAL A 68 -7.97 5.71 -11.09
N SER A 69 -7.81 5.33 -12.36
CA SER A 69 -8.11 6.17 -13.53
C SER A 69 -7.35 7.51 -13.57
N GLU A 70 -6.20 7.58 -12.90
CA GLU A 70 -5.33 8.75 -12.92
C GLU A 70 -4.27 8.61 -14.03
N PRO A 71 -4.07 9.63 -14.90
CA PRO A 71 -3.02 9.58 -15.90
C PRO A 71 -1.64 9.56 -15.23
N LEU A 72 -0.66 8.87 -15.83
CA LEU A 72 0.64 8.66 -15.17
C LEU A 72 1.37 9.96 -14.79
N TYR A 73 1.25 11.04 -15.58
CA TYR A 73 1.86 12.32 -15.21
C TYR A 73 1.30 12.91 -13.90
N ARG A 74 0.03 12.61 -13.56
CA ARG A 74 -0.57 13.02 -12.28
C ARG A 74 -0.08 12.13 -11.14
N ILE A 75 0.03 10.82 -11.37
CA ILE A 75 0.63 9.89 -10.40
C ILE A 75 2.06 10.34 -10.08
N ASP A 76 2.87 10.60 -11.10
CA ASP A 76 4.25 11.09 -10.95
C ASP A 76 4.31 12.37 -10.11
N GLY A 77 3.55 13.40 -10.50
CA GLY A 77 3.49 14.67 -9.78
C GLY A 77 3.06 14.51 -8.31
N MET A 78 2.06 13.67 -8.04
CA MET A 78 1.57 13.41 -6.67
C MET A 78 2.60 12.65 -5.83
N LEU A 79 3.30 11.68 -6.40
CA LEU A 79 4.36 10.96 -5.70
C LEU A 79 5.54 11.87 -5.36
N TRP A 80 5.96 12.73 -6.29
CA TRP A 80 6.96 13.76 -6.02
C TRP A 80 6.50 14.77 -4.98
N GLN A 81 5.22 15.16 -4.99
CA GLN A 81 4.64 16.02 -3.96
C GLN A 81 4.78 15.38 -2.58
N LEU A 82 4.42 14.09 -2.42
CA LEU A 82 4.61 13.36 -1.16
C LEU A 82 6.09 13.29 -0.76
N LYS A 83 7.00 13.05 -1.71
CA LYS A 83 8.45 13.03 -1.46
C LYS A 83 8.94 14.37 -0.93
N ASN A 84 8.56 15.47 -1.58
CA ASN A 84 8.95 16.83 -1.20
C ASN A 84 8.31 17.28 0.12
N ALA A 85 7.10 16.80 0.43
CA ALA A 85 6.48 16.96 1.74
C ALA A 85 7.12 16.08 2.84
N GLY A 86 8.16 15.30 2.50
CA GLY A 86 8.90 14.46 3.44
C GLY A 86 8.18 13.18 3.84
N LYS A 87 7.12 12.77 3.13
CA LYS A 87 6.29 11.62 3.50
C LYS A 87 6.95 10.27 3.28
N PHE A 88 8.08 10.21 2.58
CA PHE A 88 8.89 8.99 2.51
C PHE A 88 10.00 8.95 3.58
N LYS A 89 10.24 10.03 4.33
CA LYS A 89 11.27 10.06 5.37
C LYS A 89 10.89 9.16 6.54
N GLY A 90 11.67 8.11 6.76
CA GLY A 90 11.46 7.15 7.86
C GLY A 90 10.31 6.17 7.63
N VAL A 91 9.81 6.03 6.40
CA VAL A 91 8.92 4.92 6.02
C VAL A 91 9.69 3.60 6.18
N ARG A 92 9.00 2.56 6.67
CA ARG A 92 9.58 1.23 6.89
C ARG A 92 9.44 0.31 5.69
N GLY A 93 8.44 0.52 4.86
CA GLY A 93 8.20 -0.21 3.62
C GLY A 93 7.03 0.41 2.86
N ILE A 94 6.95 0.16 1.54
CA ILE A 94 5.87 0.68 0.70
C ILE A 94 5.17 -0.48 -0.03
N ILE A 95 3.86 -0.38 -0.14
CA ILE A 95 3.04 -1.27 -0.96
C ILE A 95 2.27 -0.40 -1.95
N PHE A 96 2.60 -0.53 -3.23
CA PHE A 96 1.84 0.04 -4.32
C PHE A 96 0.77 -0.93 -4.80
N GLY A 97 -0.43 -0.40 -5.02
CA GLY A 97 -1.56 -1.13 -5.59
C GLY A 97 -1.39 -1.48 -7.06
N GLU A 98 -2.47 -1.99 -7.64
CA GLU A 98 -2.57 -2.33 -9.06
C GLU A 98 -2.60 -1.09 -9.98
N MET A 99 -2.81 0.11 -9.42
CA MET A 99 -2.88 1.37 -10.18
C MET A 99 -3.87 1.26 -11.35
N VAL A 100 -5.10 0.89 -11.00
CA VAL A 100 -6.12 0.42 -11.95
C VAL A 100 -6.48 1.53 -12.92
N ASN A 101 -6.41 1.25 -14.22
CA ASN A 101 -6.65 2.22 -15.29
C ASN A 101 -5.74 3.46 -15.26
N CYS A 102 -4.64 3.43 -14.50
CA CYS A 102 -3.63 4.49 -14.57
C CYS A 102 -2.72 4.22 -15.76
N ARG A 103 -2.79 5.09 -16.78
CA ARG A 103 -2.12 4.86 -18.07
C ARG A 103 -1.44 6.12 -18.58
N SER A 104 -0.39 5.93 -19.35
CA SER A 104 0.25 6.96 -20.17
C SER A 104 -0.78 7.55 -21.13
N GLN A 105 -0.77 8.87 -21.31
CA GLN A 105 -1.72 9.54 -22.21
C GLN A 105 -1.22 9.56 -23.65
N ARG A 106 0.09 9.56 -23.85
CA ARG A 106 0.73 9.54 -25.17
C ARG A 106 1.73 8.39 -25.23
N LYS A 107 1.97 7.94 -26.47
CA LYS A 107 3.02 6.95 -26.75
C LYS A 107 4.37 7.59 -26.44
N GLY A 108 5.13 6.99 -25.54
CA GLY A 108 6.46 7.46 -25.14
C GLY A 108 6.52 8.13 -23.75
N ASP A 109 5.40 8.36 -23.06
CA ASP A 109 5.39 8.99 -21.72
C ASP A 109 5.92 8.07 -20.59
N GLY A 110 6.64 7.00 -20.92
CA GLY A 110 7.14 6.01 -19.96
C GLY A 110 6.04 5.14 -19.32
N THR A 111 6.44 4.44 -18.28
CA THR A 111 5.65 3.49 -17.49
C THR A 111 5.61 3.89 -16.02
N ILE A 112 4.76 3.22 -15.24
CA ILE A 112 4.71 3.47 -13.80
C ILE A 112 5.96 2.93 -13.09
N GLU A 113 6.59 1.88 -13.64
CA GLU A 113 7.87 1.38 -13.18
C GLU A 113 9.00 2.40 -13.34
N ASP A 114 9.00 3.19 -14.43
CA ASP A 114 9.97 4.27 -14.63
C ASP A 114 9.84 5.34 -13.54
N ILE A 115 8.60 5.73 -13.21
CA ILE A 115 8.32 6.68 -12.11
C ILE A 115 8.86 6.15 -10.78
N TYR A 116 8.65 4.86 -10.48
CA TYR A 116 9.18 4.26 -9.25
C TYR A 116 10.71 4.24 -9.23
N ALA A 117 11.35 3.94 -10.35
CA ALA A 117 12.82 3.96 -10.50
C ALA A 117 13.40 5.36 -10.24
N ASP A 118 12.79 6.40 -10.79
CA ASP A 118 13.21 7.79 -10.58
C ASP A 118 12.99 8.25 -9.14
N LEU A 119 11.87 7.82 -8.53
CA LEU A 119 11.53 8.22 -7.18
C LEU A 119 12.39 7.52 -6.12
N PHE A 120 12.73 6.24 -6.36
CA PHE A 120 13.45 5.36 -5.46
C PHE A 120 14.62 4.64 -6.19
N PRO A 121 15.71 5.35 -6.51
CA PRO A 121 16.84 4.73 -7.20
C PRO A 121 17.60 3.72 -6.34
N ASN A 122 17.64 3.93 -5.01
CA ASN A 122 18.31 3.06 -4.04
C ASN A 122 17.51 2.99 -2.73
N PRO A 123 16.34 2.34 -2.72
CA PRO A 123 15.48 2.28 -1.54
C PRO A 123 16.12 1.43 -0.43
N GLY A 124 16.22 1.99 0.77
CA GLY A 124 16.68 1.27 1.97
C GLY A 124 15.59 0.48 2.70
N PHE A 125 14.49 0.15 2.03
CA PHE A 125 13.32 -0.52 2.59
C PHE A 125 12.59 -1.36 1.53
N PRO A 126 11.82 -2.39 1.93
CA PRO A 126 11.08 -3.22 0.97
C PRO A 126 9.97 -2.44 0.28
N ILE A 127 9.83 -2.68 -1.03
CA ILE A 127 8.77 -2.12 -1.86
C ILE A 127 8.14 -3.24 -2.68
N LEU A 128 6.84 -3.47 -2.47
CA LEU A 128 6.01 -4.30 -3.34
C LEU A 128 5.14 -3.42 -4.23
N THR A 129 4.93 -3.85 -5.46
CA THR A 129 4.02 -3.19 -6.42
C THR A 129 3.00 -4.20 -6.93
N HIS A 130 1.93 -3.73 -7.58
CA HIS A 130 0.86 -4.57 -8.13
C HIS A 130 0.14 -5.40 -7.06
N CYS A 131 0.16 -4.94 -5.79
CA CYS A 131 -0.58 -5.61 -4.74
C CYS A 131 -2.08 -5.35 -4.88
N PRO A 132 -2.94 -6.30 -4.45
CA PRO A 132 -4.40 -6.17 -4.55
C PRO A 132 -4.91 -5.20 -3.49
N ILE A 133 -4.62 -3.92 -3.67
CA ILE A 133 -5.12 -2.79 -2.87
C ILE A 133 -5.67 -1.75 -3.84
N GLY A 134 -6.75 -1.08 -3.45
CA GLY A 134 -7.44 -0.08 -4.27
C GLY A 134 -8.63 -0.65 -5.03
N HIS A 135 -8.62 -0.52 -6.35
CA HIS A 135 -9.81 -0.72 -7.20
C HIS A 135 -9.77 -1.95 -8.10
N GLY A 136 -8.96 -2.96 -7.74
CA GLY A 136 -8.80 -4.20 -8.49
C GLY A 136 -10.01 -5.14 -8.41
N LYS A 137 -9.92 -6.28 -9.13
CA LYS A 137 -10.97 -7.32 -9.12
C LYS A 137 -11.09 -8.05 -7.78
N GLU A 138 -9.98 -8.14 -7.06
CA GLU A 138 -9.89 -8.60 -5.68
C GLU A 138 -8.99 -7.59 -4.95
N VAL A 139 -9.39 -7.24 -3.74
CA VAL A 139 -8.72 -6.29 -2.85
C VAL A 139 -8.52 -6.92 -1.47
N TRP A 140 -7.42 -6.57 -0.80
CA TRP A 140 -7.19 -6.86 0.60
C TRP A 140 -7.95 -5.87 1.47
N THR A 141 -8.69 -6.38 2.44
CA THR A 141 -9.15 -5.60 3.59
C THR A 141 -7.97 -5.36 4.51
N LEU A 142 -7.64 -4.09 4.76
CA LEU A 142 -6.48 -3.70 5.55
C LEU A 142 -6.91 -2.75 6.68
N PRO A 143 -6.93 -3.22 7.95
CA PRO A 143 -7.28 -2.37 9.08
C PRO A 143 -6.12 -1.41 9.39
N LEU A 144 -6.26 -0.14 8.97
CA LEU A 144 -5.24 0.89 9.20
C LEU A 144 -4.85 1.01 10.69
N GLU A 145 -3.62 1.45 10.94
CA GLU A 145 -2.97 1.52 12.25
C GLU A 145 -2.74 0.18 12.97
N THR A 146 -3.00 -0.95 12.29
CA THR A 146 -2.63 -2.29 12.78
C THR A 146 -1.15 -2.56 12.49
N SER A 147 -0.43 -3.10 13.48
CA SER A 147 0.96 -3.56 13.29
C SER A 147 1.01 -4.71 12.29
N ALA A 148 1.96 -4.66 11.36
CA ALA A 148 2.16 -5.68 10.35
C ALA A 148 3.64 -5.93 10.06
N ILE A 149 3.92 -7.05 9.40
CA ILE A 149 5.21 -7.39 8.80
C ILE A 149 5.03 -7.47 7.29
N LEU A 150 5.78 -6.66 6.56
CA LEU A 150 5.92 -6.73 5.11
C LEU A 150 7.19 -7.54 4.80
N ASP A 151 7.05 -8.56 3.96
CA ASP A 151 8.15 -9.39 3.51
C ASP A 151 8.10 -9.48 1.98
N SER A 152 9.13 -8.93 1.33
CA SER A 152 9.18 -8.86 -0.13
C SER A 152 9.37 -10.23 -0.78
N THR A 153 10.17 -11.10 -0.15
CA THR A 153 10.55 -12.43 -0.67
C THR A 153 9.32 -13.33 -0.80
N SER A 154 8.50 -13.36 0.25
CA SER A 154 7.24 -14.09 0.28
C SER A 154 6.06 -13.33 -0.32
N LYS A 155 6.28 -12.08 -0.78
CA LYS A 155 5.27 -11.16 -1.30
C LYS A 155 4.05 -11.06 -0.39
N SER A 156 4.32 -10.87 0.90
CA SER A 156 3.31 -10.99 1.94
C SER A 156 3.24 -9.80 2.88
N LEU A 157 2.04 -9.59 3.41
CA LEU A 157 1.76 -8.68 4.51
C LEU A 157 1.04 -9.45 5.61
N GLU A 158 1.70 -9.63 6.75
CA GLU A 158 1.13 -10.29 7.93
C GLU A 158 0.67 -9.25 8.95
N LEU A 159 -0.63 -9.21 9.21
CA LEU A 159 -1.24 -8.40 10.27
C LEU A 159 -1.03 -9.06 11.64
N LYS A 160 -0.61 -8.30 12.65
CA LYS A 160 -0.44 -8.83 14.02
C LYS A 160 -1.78 -9.09 14.72
N ASN A 161 -2.84 -8.38 14.34
CA ASN A 161 -4.21 -8.63 14.78
C ASN A 161 -5.20 -8.28 13.67
N CYS A 162 -6.49 -8.52 13.86
CA CYS A 162 -7.51 -8.32 12.83
C CYS A 162 -8.12 -6.91 12.82
N GLY A 163 -7.61 -5.96 13.63
CA GLY A 163 -8.17 -4.61 13.75
C GLY A 163 -9.49 -4.50 14.51
N VAL A 164 -10.02 -5.63 15.00
CA VAL A 164 -11.22 -5.70 15.83
C VAL A 164 -10.85 -6.16 17.24
N LYS A 165 -11.52 -5.62 18.27
CA LYS A 165 -11.41 -6.16 19.63
C LYS A 165 -11.95 -7.58 19.61
N GLN A 166 -11.12 -8.55 19.97
CA GLN A 166 -11.60 -9.91 20.19
C GLN A 166 -12.42 -9.89 21.48
N VAL A 167 -13.74 -10.06 21.35
CA VAL A 167 -14.58 -10.36 22.50
C VAL A 167 -14.28 -11.81 22.84
N SER A 168 -13.66 -12.05 24.00
CA SER A 168 -13.53 -13.40 24.54
C SER A 168 -14.94 -13.98 24.60
N ARG A 169 -15.18 -15.08 23.89
CA ARG A 169 -16.40 -15.88 24.12
C ARG A 169 -16.30 -16.36 25.57
N ALA A 170 -17.11 -15.77 26.43
CA ALA A 170 -17.42 -16.33 27.74
C ALA A 170 -18.20 -17.64 27.55
#